data_AF-A0A4P9A1D2-F1
#
_entry.id   AF-A0A4P9A1D2-F1
#
_cell.length_a   1.000
_cell.length_b   1.000
_cell.length_c   1.000
_cell.angle_alpha   90.00
_cell.angle_beta   90.00
_cell.angle_gamma   90.00
#
_symmetry.space_group_name_H-M   'P 1'
#
loop_
_entity.id
_entity.type
_entity.pdbx_description
1 polymer ?
#
loop_
_entity_poly.entity_id
_entity_poly.type
_entity_poly.pdbx_seq_one_letter_code
_entity_poly.pdbx_strand_id
1 'polypeptide(L)'
;MAKKNIHTTPKVYFSDHFNVDRSMIEDYGAVDISLVADIPLFIDPFLIFESDKEEYKKLHESIIDYLKFLKKMAPLAHDNIAMQKAWFRFGEVKQNWLGFSKNSNRGAGLGERFARSLSSGLGKILDSIDDKGLARGVHLEKLCIIEEGVGRDRISDFTVNLIKGYLAEYTEKFAKLYIDNKLVKEVSVERAFFNYRTRRWMPKKYKLPYISSYSSYVLLTPVDILTKDDTWISSASFYSELPNLPNAVENEELRLAVNNYINSLMPDDPVASDKKEVYLRTAKKFPELVDVYIRRQEDSGEQAVHQSLSRVQYAKDIFTGNAKDAINRLSHETNFYADTPQSQSSFEEAIRRVHILKSFIEDNDGYKCFFDRKGIRIHNEDELQRLFKLIWVANKSHYDVNPETNHGRGPVDFVVSFGSEDKTYVEFKLASNTKLRNNLSKQVEIYQKADIASLDTKSLKVILFFDEDEYRRVNMILEELGIKNSNGIVMIDGSYNNKPSGSKA
;
A
#
# COMPACT_ATOMS: atom_id res chain seq x y z
N MET A 1 -26.76 22.81 32.24
CA MET A 1 -26.58 22.48 30.81
C MET A 1 -25.10 22.32 30.54
N ALA A 2 -24.61 21.08 30.48
CA ALA A 2 -23.21 20.83 30.14
C ALA A 2 -22.98 21.29 28.70
N LYS A 3 -21.99 22.16 28.48
CA LYS A 3 -21.51 22.50 27.14
C LYS A 3 -21.14 21.17 26.48
N LYS A 4 -21.87 20.75 25.44
CA LYS A 4 -21.39 19.73 24.52
C LYS A 4 -20.04 20.24 24.02
N ASN A 5 -18.95 19.63 24.46
CA ASN A 5 -17.68 19.80 23.78
C ASN A 5 -17.95 19.38 22.34
N ILE A 6 -17.91 20.33 21.41
CA ILE A 6 -18.04 20.05 20.00
C ILE A 6 -16.74 19.36 19.63
N HIS A 7 -16.72 18.03 19.76
CA HIS A 7 -15.59 17.22 19.36
C HIS A 7 -15.41 17.40 17.86
N THR A 8 -14.30 18.01 17.45
CA THR A 8 -13.96 18.09 16.04
C THR A 8 -13.51 16.71 15.60
N THR A 9 -14.22 16.10 14.67
CA THR A 9 -13.77 14.86 14.03
C THR A 9 -12.53 15.16 13.18
N PRO A 10 -11.45 14.38 13.28
CA PRO A 10 -10.27 14.60 12.45
C PRO A 10 -10.62 14.41 10.97
N LYS A 11 -10.06 15.27 10.11
CA LYS A 11 -10.18 15.12 8.66
C LYS A 11 -9.11 14.15 8.18
N VAL A 12 -9.53 12.97 7.71
CA VAL A 12 -8.62 11.90 7.30
C VAL A 12 -8.76 11.60 5.81
N TYR A 13 -9.99 11.65 5.29
CA TYR A 13 -10.31 11.23 3.93
C TYR A 13 -10.53 12.40 2.98
N PHE A 14 -10.42 12.13 1.68
CA PHE A 14 -10.73 13.07 0.62
C PHE A 14 -12.10 13.73 0.83
N SER A 15 -13.13 12.93 1.11
CA SER A 15 -14.48 13.40 1.44
C SER A 15 -14.50 14.44 2.58
N ASP A 16 -13.72 14.23 3.64
CA ASP A 16 -13.65 15.14 4.81
C ASP A 16 -12.98 16.48 4.47
N HIS A 17 -11.97 16.45 3.60
CA HIS A 17 -11.22 17.63 3.19
C HIS A 17 -12.02 18.50 2.21
N PHE A 18 -12.74 17.88 1.29
CA PHE A 18 -13.48 18.57 0.23
C PHE A 18 -14.98 18.75 0.52
N ASN A 19 -15.44 18.28 1.68
CA ASN A 19 -16.84 18.33 2.14
C ASN A 19 -17.80 17.74 1.10
N VAL A 20 -17.46 16.55 0.59
CA VAL A 20 -18.32 15.77 -0.34
C VAL A 20 -18.71 14.47 0.33
N ASP A 21 -19.90 13.96 0.02
CA ASP A 21 -20.33 12.67 0.56
C ASP A 21 -19.50 11.54 -0.05
N ARG A 22 -19.14 10.56 0.78
CA ARG A 22 -18.37 9.39 0.34
C ARG A 22 -19.08 8.62 -0.77
N SER A 23 -20.40 8.51 -0.71
CA SER A 23 -21.20 7.83 -1.74
C SER A 23 -20.99 8.46 -3.11
N MET A 24 -20.86 9.79 -3.21
CA MET A 24 -20.61 10.45 -4.51
C MET A 24 -19.27 10.03 -5.13
N ILE A 25 -18.25 9.79 -4.31
CA ILE A 25 -16.94 9.31 -4.76
C ILE A 25 -17.03 7.85 -5.23
N GLU A 26 -17.73 7.02 -4.47
CA GLU A 26 -17.92 5.60 -4.79
C GLU A 26 -18.79 5.41 -6.05
N ASP A 27 -19.87 6.17 -6.18
CA ASP A 27 -20.76 6.18 -7.35
C ASP A 27 -20.05 6.70 -8.61
N TYR A 28 -19.11 7.64 -8.45
CA TYR A 28 -18.24 8.07 -9.55
C TYR A 28 -17.24 6.98 -9.98
N GLY A 29 -17.07 5.93 -9.18
CA GLY A 29 -16.12 4.85 -9.44
C GLY A 29 -14.72 5.13 -8.92
N ALA A 30 -14.55 5.98 -7.90
CA ALA A 30 -13.28 6.25 -7.24
C ALA A 30 -13.23 5.70 -5.80
N VAL A 31 -12.03 5.63 -5.23
CA VAL A 31 -11.82 5.34 -3.81
C VAL A 31 -11.78 6.65 -3.03
N ASP A 32 -12.47 6.72 -1.89
CA ASP A 32 -12.31 7.81 -0.93
C ASP A 32 -10.97 7.65 -0.19
N ILE A 33 -9.92 8.20 -0.80
CA ILE A 33 -8.53 8.04 -0.37
C ILE A 33 -8.25 8.74 0.96
N SER A 34 -7.33 8.16 1.74
CA SER A 34 -6.80 8.81 2.94
C SER A 34 -5.75 9.85 2.55
N LEU A 35 -5.79 11.00 3.21
CA LEU A 35 -4.86 12.12 3.07
C LEU A 35 -3.90 12.22 4.26
N VAL A 36 -3.75 11.12 5.00
CA VAL A 36 -2.82 10.96 6.12
C VAL A 36 -1.83 9.84 5.86
N ALA A 37 -2.28 8.75 5.26
CA ALA A 37 -1.48 7.58 4.91
C ALA A 37 -2.00 6.97 3.61
N ASP A 38 -1.15 6.29 2.85
CA ASP A 38 -1.61 5.65 1.62
C ASP A 38 -2.63 4.55 1.93
N ILE A 39 -3.54 4.30 1.00
CA ILE A 39 -4.32 3.06 0.98
C ILE A 39 -3.49 2.02 0.20
N PRO A 40 -3.35 0.76 0.66
CA PRO A 40 -2.49 -0.24 0.04
C PRO A 40 -3.14 -0.84 -1.20
N LEU A 41 -3.41 0.03 -2.16
CA LEU A 41 -3.92 -0.23 -3.48
C LEU A 41 -2.88 0.20 -4.51
N PHE A 42 -2.93 -0.41 -5.68
CA PHE A 42 -1.94 -0.27 -6.74
C PHE A 42 -2.68 -0.25 -8.08
N ILE A 43 -2.21 0.56 -9.03
CA ILE A 43 -2.72 0.50 -10.40
C ILE A 43 -2.13 -0.72 -11.10
N ASP A 44 -3.00 -1.53 -11.68
CA ASP A 44 -2.63 -2.71 -12.47
C ASP A 44 -2.85 -2.41 -13.97
N PRO A 45 -1.79 -2.27 -14.78
CA PRO A 45 -1.91 -1.98 -16.20
C PRO A 45 -2.69 -3.05 -16.97
N PHE A 46 -2.66 -4.30 -16.53
CA PHE A 46 -3.45 -5.39 -17.12
C PHE A 46 -4.96 -5.10 -17.06
N LEU A 47 -5.45 -4.46 -15.99
CA LEU A 47 -6.86 -4.09 -15.90
C LEU A 47 -7.25 -2.97 -16.88
N ILE A 48 -6.28 -2.14 -17.30
CA ILE A 48 -6.48 -1.16 -18.38
C ILE A 48 -6.55 -1.89 -19.73
N PHE A 49 -5.67 -2.88 -19.95
CA PHE A 49 -5.64 -3.71 -21.16
C PHE A 49 -6.92 -4.52 -21.35
N GLU A 50 -7.37 -5.22 -20.30
CA GLU A 50 -8.51 -6.14 -20.36
C GLU A 50 -9.86 -5.40 -20.44
N SER A 51 -9.89 -4.09 -20.21
CA SER A 51 -11.13 -3.32 -20.20
C SER A 51 -11.74 -3.12 -21.58
N ASP A 52 -13.06 -3.26 -21.65
CA ASP A 52 -13.82 -2.92 -22.86
C ASP A 52 -14.02 -1.43 -23.12
N LYS A 53 -13.69 -0.58 -22.13
CA LYS A 53 -13.86 0.87 -22.24
C LYS A 53 -12.96 1.43 -23.35
N GLU A 54 -13.57 2.14 -24.30
CA GLU A 54 -12.85 2.79 -25.41
C GLU A 54 -11.78 3.78 -24.93
N GLU A 55 -12.03 4.45 -23.81
CA GLU A 55 -11.02 5.31 -23.16
C GLU A 55 -9.81 4.53 -22.64
N TYR A 56 -10.01 3.31 -22.12
CA TYR A 56 -8.92 2.48 -21.59
C TYR A 56 -8.15 1.79 -22.71
N LYS A 57 -8.82 1.40 -23.80
CA LYS A 57 -8.16 0.90 -25.02
C LYS A 57 -7.16 1.92 -25.56
N LYS A 58 -7.59 3.19 -25.70
CA LYS A 58 -6.70 4.31 -26.09
C LYS A 58 -5.62 4.61 -25.06
N LEU A 59 -5.94 4.52 -23.76
CA LEU A 59 -4.98 4.74 -22.70
C LEU A 59 -3.88 3.66 -22.74
N HIS A 60 -4.26 2.40 -22.90
CA HIS A 60 -3.35 1.29 -23.08
C HIS A 60 -2.47 1.47 -24.32
N GLU A 61 -3.05 1.80 -25.49
CA GLU A 61 -2.28 2.13 -26.70
C GLU A 61 -1.23 3.22 -26.44
N SER A 62 -1.59 4.27 -25.69
CA SER A 62 -0.66 5.35 -25.36
C SER A 62 0.51 4.90 -24.45
N ILE A 63 0.26 3.95 -23.54
CA ILE A 63 1.30 3.29 -22.73
C ILE A 63 2.25 2.53 -23.66
N ILE A 64 1.70 1.75 -24.60
CA ILE A 64 2.49 0.96 -25.55
C ILE A 64 3.32 1.83 -26.49
N ASP A 65 2.77 2.94 -26.99
CA ASP A 65 3.50 3.90 -27.82
C ASP A 65 4.72 4.46 -27.08
N TYR A 66 4.58 4.74 -25.79
CA TYR A 66 5.71 5.22 -24.99
C TYR A 66 6.74 4.12 -24.77
N LEU A 67 6.32 2.87 -24.55
CA LEU A 67 7.24 1.71 -24.45
C LEU A 67 8.02 1.49 -25.76
N LYS A 68 7.35 1.60 -26.92
CA LYS A 68 8.00 1.56 -28.24
C LYS A 68 9.03 2.68 -28.40
N PHE A 69 8.68 3.90 -27.94
CA PHE A 69 9.63 5.01 -27.92
C PHE A 69 10.85 4.70 -27.03
N LEU A 70 10.65 4.18 -25.82
CA LEU A 70 11.75 3.80 -24.94
C LEU A 70 12.62 2.72 -25.60
N LYS A 71 12.02 1.67 -26.18
CA LYS A 71 12.76 0.61 -26.89
C LYS A 71 13.67 1.21 -27.97
N LYS A 72 13.12 2.10 -28.81
CA LYS A 72 13.87 2.78 -29.87
C LYS A 72 15.01 3.66 -29.33
N MET A 73 14.82 4.31 -28.18
CA MET A 73 15.81 5.20 -27.59
C MET A 73 16.81 4.51 -26.67
N ALA A 74 16.56 3.27 -26.25
CA ALA A 74 17.38 2.54 -25.30
C ALA A 74 18.87 2.45 -25.72
N PRO A 75 19.22 2.11 -26.98
CA PRO A 75 20.63 2.08 -27.40
C PRO A 75 21.34 3.44 -27.28
N LEU A 76 20.62 4.55 -27.51
CA LEU A 76 21.16 5.90 -27.39
C LEU A 76 21.25 6.35 -25.93
N ALA A 77 20.31 5.91 -25.10
CA ALA A 77 20.24 6.28 -23.69
C ALA A 77 21.21 5.47 -22.81
N HIS A 78 21.69 4.31 -23.27
CA HIS A 78 22.55 3.41 -22.49
C HIS A 78 23.74 4.14 -21.85
N ASP A 79 24.44 4.98 -22.62
CA ASP A 79 25.60 5.76 -22.16
C ASP A 79 25.29 7.25 -21.94
N ASN A 80 24.01 7.66 -22.03
CA ASN A 80 23.61 9.06 -21.91
C ASN A 80 22.71 9.29 -20.68
N ILE A 81 23.33 9.76 -19.59
CA ILE A 81 22.65 10.05 -18.32
C ILE A 81 21.52 11.07 -18.48
N ALA A 82 21.66 12.06 -19.37
CA ALA A 82 20.62 13.07 -19.58
C ALA A 82 19.38 12.43 -20.25
N MET A 83 19.58 11.54 -21.21
CA MET A 83 18.50 10.77 -21.84
C MET A 83 17.84 9.81 -20.85
N GLN A 84 18.61 9.12 -20.02
CA GLN A 84 18.07 8.26 -18.95
C GLN A 84 17.19 9.07 -17.99
N LYS A 85 17.67 10.23 -17.53
CA LYS A 85 16.90 11.14 -16.67
C LYS A 85 15.63 11.66 -17.35
N ALA A 86 15.67 11.95 -18.65
CA ALA A 86 14.54 12.51 -19.38
C ALA A 86 13.43 11.47 -19.65
N TRP A 87 13.81 10.25 -20.02
CA TRP A 87 12.89 9.25 -20.59
C TRP A 87 12.69 8.01 -19.74
N PHE A 88 13.72 7.53 -19.02
CA PHE A 88 13.71 6.23 -18.32
C PHE A 88 13.53 6.35 -16.79
N ARG A 89 13.42 7.58 -16.28
CA ARG A 89 13.19 7.84 -14.85
C ARG A 89 11.71 8.12 -14.59
N PHE A 90 11.10 7.34 -13.71
CA PHE A 90 9.70 7.49 -13.32
C PHE A 90 9.64 7.71 -11.81
N GLY A 91 9.56 8.97 -11.40
CA GLY A 91 9.48 9.32 -9.98
C GLY A 91 8.10 9.00 -9.41
N GLU A 92 8.01 8.82 -8.10
CA GLU A 92 6.74 8.58 -7.45
C GLU A 92 5.72 9.70 -7.66
N VAL A 93 4.46 9.34 -7.88
CA VAL A 93 3.35 10.27 -8.05
C VAL A 93 2.47 10.26 -6.80
N LYS A 94 2.95 10.97 -5.78
CA LYS A 94 2.33 11.07 -4.46
C LYS A 94 0.89 11.57 -4.38
N GLN A 95 0.36 12.16 -5.46
CA GLN A 95 -0.93 12.84 -5.42
C GLN A 95 -2.15 11.90 -5.39
N ASN A 96 -1.97 10.61 -5.69
CA ASN A 96 -3.06 9.62 -5.63
C ASN A 96 -3.24 8.95 -4.26
N TRP A 97 -2.27 9.10 -3.33
CA TRP A 97 -2.30 8.52 -1.98
C TRP A 97 -2.53 7.00 -1.95
N LEU A 98 -1.94 6.32 -2.92
CA LEU A 98 -1.97 4.87 -3.07
C LEU A 98 -0.55 4.31 -2.91
N GLY A 99 -0.43 3.18 -2.23
CA GLY A 99 0.85 2.51 -2.03
C GLY A 99 1.08 2.09 -0.59
N PHE A 100 2.35 1.96 -0.22
CA PHE A 100 2.73 1.44 1.08
C PHE A 100 3.07 2.51 2.12
N SER A 101 3.16 3.79 1.76
CA SER A 101 3.61 4.81 2.70
C SER A 101 2.59 4.92 3.84
N LYS A 102 3.05 4.75 5.07
CA LYS A 102 2.19 4.72 6.26
C LYS A 102 2.04 6.10 6.90
N ASN A 103 2.95 7.03 6.63
CA ASN A 103 3.11 8.31 7.36
C ASN A 103 3.21 9.52 6.43
N SER A 104 3.14 9.27 5.14
CA SER A 104 3.19 10.27 4.09
C SER A 104 2.58 9.65 2.84
N ASN A 105 2.67 10.36 1.74
CA ASN A 105 2.46 9.85 0.40
C ASN A 105 3.79 9.81 -0.37
N ARG A 106 4.92 9.63 0.32
CA ARG A 106 6.25 9.63 -0.30
C ARG A 106 6.89 8.25 -0.25
N GLY A 107 7.70 8.01 -1.27
CA GLY A 107 8.63 6.90 -1.41
C GLY A 107 9.61 7.18 -2.57
N ALA A 108 10.14 6.11 -3.14
CA ALA A 108 11.31 6.18 -4.02
C ALA A 108 10.99 6.21 -5.52
N GLY A 109 9.83 5.69 -5.94
CA GLY A 109 9.52 5.40 -7.33
C GLY A 109 10.60 4.57 -8.05
N LEU A 110 10.64 4.69 -9.37
CA LEU A 110 11.64 4.08 -10.25
C LEU A 110 12.84 5.01 -10.44
N GLY A 111 13.84 4.80 -9.58
CA GLY A 111 15.07 5.59 -9.52
C GLY A 111 16.12 5.27 -10.59
N GLU A 112 17.33 5.79 -10.38
CA GLU A 112 18.43 5.74 -11.35
C GLU A 112 18.89 4.32 -11.70
N ARG A 113 18.92 3.40 -10.71
CA ARG A 113 19.30 2.00 -10.96
C ARG A 113 18.33 1.33 -11.93
N PHE A 114 17.03 1.55 -11.74
CA PHE A 114 16.02 1.04 -12.65
C PHE A 114 16.16 1.68 -14.04
N ALA A 115 16.33 3.01 -14.11
CA ALA A 115 16.50 3.71 -15.38
C ALA A 115 17.70 3.16 -16.19
N ARG A 116 18.82 2.88 -15.51
CA ARG A 116 20.01 2.25 -16.12
C ARG A 116 19.71 0.84 -16.58
N SER A 117 19.15 -0.02 -15.70
CA SER A 117 18.81 -1.40 -16.04
C SER A 117 17.87 -1.46 -17.24
N LEU A 118 16.80 -0.66 -17.20
CA LEU A 118 15.84 -0.52 -18.27
C LEU A 118 16.55 -0.09 -19.56
N SER A 119 17.30 1.01 -19.57
CA SER A 119 18.00 1.47 -20.78
C SER A 119 19.02 0.45 -21.36
N SER A 120 19.59 -0.43 -20.53
CA SER A 120 20.51 -1.49 -20.97
C SER A 120 19.83 -2.76 -21.47
N GLY A 121 18.69 -3.11 -20.87
CA GLY A 121 17.99 -4.37 -21.12
C GLY A 121 16.80 -4.25 -22.05
N LEU A 122 16.29 -3.03 -22.28
CA LEU A 122 14.98 -2.82 -22.90
C LEU A 122 14.87 -3.42 -24.29
N GLY A 123 15.92 -3.33 -25.11
CA GLY A 123 15.94 -3.91 -26.45
C GLY A 123 15.56 -5.39 -26.41
N LYS A 124 16.35 -6.19 -25.68
CA LYS A 124 16.13 -7.64 -25.54
C LYS A 124 14.82 -8.00 -24.86
N ILE A 125 14.40 -7.22 -23.86
CA ILE A 125 13.18 -7.48 -23.09
C ILE A 125 11.93 -7.19 -23.92
N LEU A 126 11.99 -6.17 -24.78
CA LEU A 126 10.89 -5.67 -25.59
C LEU A 126 11.05 -6.03 -27.08
N ASP A 127 11.96 -6.91 -27.44
CA ASP A 127 12.11 -7.37 -28.84
C ASP A 127 10.79 -7.95 -29.35
N SER A 128 10.03 -8.63 -28.48
CA SER A 128 8.67 -9.13 -28.74
C SER A 128 7.55 -8.06 -28.78
N ILE A 129 7.82 -6.76 -28.56
CA ILE A 129 6.78 -5.71 -28.66
C ILE A 129 6.31 -5.50 -30.09
N ASP A 130 7.23 -5.69 -31.06
CA ASP A 130 6.96 -5.43 -32.47
C ASP A 130 6.54 -6.71 -33.22
N ASP A 131 6.79 -7.88 -32.63
CA ASP A 131 6.34 -9.15 -33.15
C ASP A 131 4.93 -9.47 -32.65
N LYS A 132 4.11 -10.02 -33.54
CA LYS A 132 2.89 -10.74 -33.16
C LYS A 132 3.30 -12.02 -32.44
N GLY A 133 3.71 -11.89 -31.19
CA GLY A 133 4.08 -13.01 -30.32
C GLY A 133 2.87 -13.89 -29.98
N LEU A 134 3.07 -14.83 -29.05
CA LEU A 134 2.03 -15.74 -28.56
C LEU A 134 0.94 -15.01 -27.73
N ALA A 135 1.29 -13.88 -27.10
CA ALA A 135 0.37 -13.00 -26.39
C ALA A 135 -0.46 -12.13 -27.36
N ARG A 136 -1.71 -11.81 -27.00
CA ARG A 136 -2.61 -10.91 -27.76
C ARG A 136 -2.14 -9.47 -27.71
N GLY A 137 -1.58 -9.05 -26.57
CA GLY A 137 -1.15 -7.68 -26.29
C GLY A 137 0.30 -7.54 -25.87
N VAL A 138 0.74 -6.30 -25.79
CA VAL A 138 2.02 -5.93 -25.18
C VAL A 138 1.76 -5.52 -23.74
N HIS A 139 2.52 -6.06 -22.79
CA HIS A 139 2.30 -5.85 -21.36
C HIS A 139 3.52 -5.17 -20.71
N LEU A 140 3.27 -4.10 -19.96
CA LEU A 140 4.29 -3.37 -19.20
C LEU A 140 4.96 -4.27 -18.16
N GLU A 141 4.17 -5.17 -17.60
CA GLU A 141 4.48 -6.10 -16.52
C GLU A 141 5.54 -7.13 -16.92
N LYS A 142 5.74 -7.36 -18.22
CA LYS A 142 6.85 -8.20 -18.73
C LYS A 142 8.20 -7.73 -18.19
N LEU A 143 8.37 -6.42 -17.98
CA LEU A 143 9.55 -5.84 -17.34
C LEU A 143 9.80 -6.41 -15.94
N CYS A 144 8.75 -6.75 -15.21
CA CYS A 144 8.81 -7.13 -13.79
C CYS A 144 9.12 -8.61 -13.57
N ILE A 145 8.87 -9.42 -14.59
CA ILE A 145 9.27 -10.82 -14.62
C ILE A 145 10.79 -10.92 -14.84
N ILE A 146 11.35 -10.00 -15.63
CA ILE A 146 12.74 -10.09 -16.09
C ILE A 146 13.70 -9.24 -15.23
N GLU A 147 13.22 -8.14 -14.65
CA GLU A 147 14.02 -7.28 -13.77
C GLU A 147 13.76 -7.59 -12.30
N GLU A 148 14.84 -7.94 -11.59
CA GLU A 148 14.73 -8.24 -10.16
C GLU A 148 14.36 -6.97 -9.36
N GLY A 149 13.47 -7.16 -8.39
CA GLY A 149 13.08 -6.10 -7.46
C GLY A 149 12.04 -5.13 -8.01
N VAL A 150 11.48 -5.37 -9.20
CA VAL A 150 10.32 -4.64 -9.71
C VAL A 150 9.04 -5.36 -9.25
N GLY A 151 8.44 -4.87 -8.18
CA GLY A 151 7.16 -5.37 -7.65
C GLY A 151 5.98 -4.45 -8.01
N ARG A 152 4.79 -4.80 -7.54
CA ARG A 152 3.52 -4.09 -7.79
C ARG A 152 3.56 -2.58 -7.57
N ASP A 153 4.24 -2.11 -6.53
CA ASP A 153 4.37 -0.68 -6.20
C ASP A 153 5.07 0.09 -7.32
N ARG A 154 6.14 -0.48 -7.84
CA ARG A 154 6.91 0.08 -8.95
C ARG A 154 6.16 0.00 -10.27
N ILE A 155 5.38 -1.05 -10.51
CA ILE A 155 4.50 -1.17 -11.68
C ILE A 155 3.43 -0.09 -11.63
N SER A 156 2.77 0.05 -10.49
CA SER A 156 1.78 1.08 -10.24
C SER A 156 2.39 2.46 -10.47
N ASP A 157 3.54 2.77 -9.87
CA ASP A 157 4.23 4.05 -10.08
C ASP A 157 4.58 4.32 -11.54
N PHE A 158 5.08 3.30 -12.26
CA PHE A 158 5.35 3.42 -13.69
C PHE A 158 4.06 3.77 -14.43
N THR A 159 3.01 2.98 -14.21
CA THR A 159 1.71 3.15 -14.86
C THR A 159 1.16 4.54 -14.58
N VAL A 160 1.16 4.98 -13.32
CA VAL A 160 0.71 6.31 -12.90
C VAL A 160 1.49 7.41 -13.62
N ASN A 161 2.80 7.28 -13.82
CA ASN A 161 3.57 8.25 -14.59
C ASN A 161 3.10 8.34 -16.06
N LEU A 162 2.73 7.21 -16.66
CA LEU A 162 2.28 7.16 -18.05
C LEU A 162 0.85 7.67 -18.22
N ILE A 163 -0.02 7.40 -17.23
CA ILE A 163 -1.44 7.78 -17.28
C ILE A 163 -1.75 9.05 -16.46
N LYS A 164 -0.73 9.80 -16.02
CA LYS A 164 -0.88 10.95 -15.11
C LYS A 164 -1.86 12.00 -15.63
N GLY A 165 -1.81 12.28 -16.93
CA GLY A 165 -2.74 13.20 -17.58
C GLY A 165 -4.19 12.72 -17.50
N TYR A 166 -4.41 11.42 -17.75
CA TYR A 166 -5.73 10.80 -17.62
C TYR A 166 -6.29 10.90 -16.19
N LEU A 167 -5.47 10.61 -15.16
CA LEU A 167 -5.90 10.75 -13.76
C LEU A 167 -6.23 12.21 -13.40
N ALA A 168 -5.48 13.18 -13.93
CA ALA A 168 -5.78 14.60 -13.74
C ALA A 168 -7.10 15.00 -14.42
N GLU A 169 -7.39 14.51 -15.62
CA GLU A 169 -8.66 14.75 -16.31
C GLU A 169 -9.84 14.09 -15.59
N TYR A 170 -9.67 12.84 -15.14
CA TYR A 170 -10.64 12.10 -14.34
C TYR A 170 -10.98 12.85 -13.05
N THR A 171 -9.97 13.39 -12.37
CA THR A 171 -10.16 14.15 -11.14
C THR A 171 -10.76 15.52 -11.39
N GLU A 172 -10.36 16.22 -12.46
CA GLU A 172 -10.92 17.52 -12.83
C GLU A 172 -12.42 17.41 -13.15
N LYS A 173 -12.84 16.34 -13.84
CA LYS A 173 -14.26 16.05 -14.09
C LYS A 173 -15.04 15.93 -12.79
N PHE A 174 -14.55 15.15 -11.82
CA PHE A 174 -15.16 15.04 -10.50
C PHE A 174 -15.23 16.38 -9.77
N ALA A 175 -14.11 17.12 -9.75
CA ALA A 175 -14.01 18.40 -9.04
C ALA A 175 -15.00 19.44 -9.57
N LYS A 176 -15.18 19.51 -10.90
CA LYS A 176 -16.14 20.43 -11.54
C LYS A 176 -17.59 20.12 -11.18
N LEU A 177 -17.92 18.86 -10.90
CA LEU A 177 -19.28 18.41 -10.61
C LEU A 177 -19.63 18.53 -9.13
N TYR A 178 -18.69 18.19 -8.23
CA TYR A 178 -19.02 17.92 -6.83
C TYR A 178 -18.29 18.79 -5.82
N ILE A 179 -17.24 19.54 -6.20
CA ILE A 179 -16.41 20.27 -5.25
C ILE A 179 -16.62 21.78 -5.40
N ASP A 180 -16.76 22.45 -4.25
CA ASP A 180 -16.81 23.91 -4.20
C ASP A 180 -15.55 24.52 -4.82
N ASN A 181 -15.73 25.47 -5.73
CA ASN A 181 -14.65 26.18 -6.43
C ASN A 181 -13.59 26.77 -5.49
N LYS A 182 -13.92 27.09 -4.23
CA LYS A 182 -12.95 27.60 -3.24
C LYS A 182 -11.90 26.56 -2.82
N LEU A 183 -12.17 25.27 -3.03
CA LEU A 183 -11.28 24.15 -2.72
C LEU A 183 -10.60 23.57 -3.98
N VAL A 184 -10.81 24.20 -5.13
CA VAL A 184 -10.23 23.81 -6.43
C VAL A 184 -9.26 24.89 -6.88
N LYS A 185 -8.12 24.48 -7.44
CA LYS A 185 -7.10 25.40 -7.96
C LYS A 185 -6.65 25.00 -9.35
N GLU A 186 -6.37 25.99 -10.21
CA GLU A 186 -5.66 25.74 -11.46
C GLU A 186 -4.19 25.43 -11.15
N VAL A 187 -3.75 24.22 -11.49
CA VAL A 187 -2.40 23.72 -11.23
C VAL A 187 -1.75 23.21 -12.52
N SER A 188 -0.46 23.49 -12.69
CA SER A 188 0.36 22.87 -13.74
C SER A 188 0.78 21.48 -13.28
N VAL A 189 0.24 20.45 -13.91
CA VAL A 189 0.67 19.07 -13.68
C VAL A 189 1.84 18.78 -14.62
N GLU A 190 3.02 18.69 -14.04
CA GLU A 190 4.24 18.32 -14.77
C GLU A 190 4.15 16.90 -15.32
N ARG A 191 4.75 16.72 -16.50
CA ARG A 191 4.79 15.43 -17.24
C ARG A 191 3.38 14.84 -17.45
N ALA A 192 2.42 15.67 -17.83
CA ALA A 192 1.04 15.25 -18.06
C ALA A 192 0.87 14.42 -19.35
N PHE A 193 1.65 14.72 -20.39
CA PHE A 193 1.66 13.96 -21.64
C PHE A 193 3.04 14.00 -22.30
N PHE A 194 3.33 13.04 -23.18
CA PHE A 194 4.59 13.00 -23.92
C PHE A 194 4.42 13.56 -25.33
N ASN A 195 5.24 14.56 -25.69
CA ASN A 195 5.28 15.09 -27.05
C ASN A 195 6.36 14.37 -27.86
N TYR A 196 5.94 13.49 -28.79
CA TYR A 196 6.83 12.69 -29.62
C TYR A 196 7.63 13.50 -30.65
N ARG A 197 7.15 14.68 -31.06
CA ARG A 197 7.90 15.57 -31.98
C ARG A 197 9.11 16.17 -31.29
N THR A 198 8.92 16.69 -30.08
CA THR A 198 10.01 17.29 -29.28
C THR A 198 10.72 16.29 -28.38
N ARG A 199 10.22 15.05 -28.26
CA ARG A 199 10.70 13.98 -27.37
C ARG A 199 10.79 14.41 -25.91
N ARG A 200 9.77 15.13 -25.43
CA ARG A 200 9.73 15.71 -24.09
C ARG A 200 8.38 15.48 -23.44
N TRP A 201 8.42 15.19 -22.15
CA TRP A 201 7.25 15.27 -21.28
C TRP A 201 6.85 16.74 -21.10
N MET A 202 5.58 17.03 -21.32
CA MET A 202 5.02 18.38 -21.30
C MET A 202 4.08 18.55 -20.11
N PRO A 203 4.06 19.74 -19.48
CA PRO A 203 3.05 20.06 -18.49
C PRO A 203 1.70 20.34 -19.16
N LYS A 204 0.61 20.16 -18.39
CA LYS A 204 -0.73 20.62 -18.75
C LYS A 204 -1.42 21.18 -17.51
N LYS A 205 -2.23 22.22 -17.70
CA LYS A 205 -3.00 22.86 -16.63
C LYS A 205 -4.33 22.15 -16.42
N TYR A 206 -4.71 21.97 -15.16
CA TYR A 206 -5.97 21.34 -14.74
C TYR A 206 -6.54 22.09 -13.54
N LYS A 207 -7.87 22.08 -13.37
CA LYS A 207 -8.56 22.53 -12.16
C LYS A 207 -8.74 21.35 -11.20
N LEU A 208 -7.86 21.24 -10.21
CA LEU A 208 -7.80 20.09 -9.32
C LEU A 208 -8.14 20.45 -7.86
N PRO A 209 -8.67 19.50 -7.07
CA PRO A 209 -8.84 19.64 -5.64
C PRO A 209 -7.48 19.94 -5.00
N TYR A 210 -7.40 20.97 -4.16
CA TYR A 210 -6.15 21.49 -3.63
C TYR A 210 -6.16 21.60 -2.11
N ILE A 211 -5.15 21.01 -1.47
CA ILE A 211 -4.98 21.07 -0.02
C ILE A 211 -3.92 22.10 0.32
N SER A 212 -4.35 23.24 0.87
CA SER A 212 -3.47 24.36 1.20
C SER A 212 -2.39 23.99 2.23
N SER A 213 -2.72 23.17 3.23
CA SER A 213 -1.75 22.75 4.27
C SER A 213 -0.59 21.93 3.72
N TYR A 214 -0.81 21.15 2.65
CA TYR A 214 0.22 20.37 1.98
C TYR A 214 0.80 21.06 0.73
N SER A 215 0.25 22.22 0.34
CA SER A 215 0.56 22.90 -0.91
C SER A 215 0.54 21.96 -2.12
N SER A 216 -0.43 21.03 -2.16
CA SER A 216 -0.50 20.00 -3.19
C SER A 216 -1.93 19.79 -3.68
N TYR A 217 -2.04 19.37 -4.94
CA TYR A 217 -3.29 18.85 -5.48
C TYR A 217 -3.45 17.37 -5.15
N VAL A 218 -4.66 16.87 -5.30
CA VAL A 218 -5.00 15.44 -5.12
C VAL A 218 -5.51 14.87 -6.43
N LEU A 219 -5.23 13.59 -6.69
CA LEU A 219 -5.72 12.83 -7.83
C LEU A 219 -6.60 11.68 -7.32
N LEU A 220 -7.79 11.54 -7.90
CA LEU A 220 -8.62 10.35 -7.76
C LEU A 220 -8.22 9.32 -8.81
N THR A 221 -8.39 8.04 -8.45
CA THR A 221 -8.08 6.90 -9.31
C THR A 221 -9.34 6.05 -9.50
N PRO A 222 -9.67 5.64 -10.74
CA PRO A 222 -10.76 4.69 -10.99
C PRO A 222 -10.55 3.37 -10.25
N VAL A 223 -11.60 2.85 -9.63
CA VAL A 223 -11.56 1.59 -8.84
C VAL A 223 -11.28 0.38 -9.71
N ASP A 224 -11.73 0.41 -10.96
CA ASP A 224 -11.66 -0.71 -11.91
C ASP A 224 -10.27 -0.96 -12.51
N ILE A 225 -9.29 -0.09 -12.22
CA ILE A 225 -7.88 -0.28 -12.57
C ILE A 225 -7.00 -0.57 -11.35
N LEU A 226 -7.61 -0.77 -10.17
CA LEU A 226 -6.90 -1.00 -8.92
C LEU A 226 -6.84 -2.48 -8.55
N THR A 227 -5.75 -2.84 -7.87
CA THR A 227 -5.56 -4.09 -7.12
C THR A 227 -5.00 -3.78 -5.73
N LYS A 228 -4.97 -4.76 -4.83
CA LYS A 228 -4.42 -4.63 -3.46
C LYS A 228 -3.14 -5.45 -3.27
N ASP A 229 -3.16 -6.67 -3.78
CA ASP A 229 -2.05 -7.61 -3.70
C ASP A 229 -1.18 -7.44 -4.96
N ASP A 230 -0.54 -8.50 -5.45
CA ASP A 230 0.23 -8.40 -6.69
C ASP A 230 -0.64 -8.10 -7.91
N THR A 231 -0.01 -7.47 -8.92
CA THR A 231 -0.60 -7.29 -10.25
C THR A 231 -0.89 -8.64 -10.88
N TRP A 232 -1.87 -8.69 -11.80
CA TRP A 232 -2.28 -9.94 -12.44
C TRP A 232 -1.11 -10.65 -13.13
N ILE A 233 -0.34 -9.89 -13.89
CA ILE A 233 0.96 -10.33 -14.41
C ILE A 233 2.03 -9.90 -13.40
N SER A 234 2.66 -10.86 -12.73
CA SER A 234 3.72 -10.59 -11.75
C SER A 234 4.83 -11.63 -11.79
N SER A 235 6.00 -11.28 -11.24
CA SER A 235 7.09 -12.25 -11.08
C SER A 235 6.76 -13.36 -10.08
N ALA A 236 6.02 -13.05 -9.01
CA ALA A 236 5.62 -14.03 -8.00
C ALA A 236 4.72 -15.12 -8.60
N SER A 237 3.69 -14.74 -9.35
CA SER A 237 2.80 -15.67 -10.05
C SER A 237 3.56 -16.44 -11.14
N PHE A 238 4.38 -15.77 -11.95
CA PHE A 238 5.22 -16.43 -12.95
C PHE A 238 6.11 -17.52 -12.32
N TYR A 239 6.80 -17.24 -11.21
CA TYR A 239 7.65 -18.21 -10.52
C TYR A 239 6.86 -19.39 -9.94
N SER A 240 5.65 -19.15 -9.46
CA SER A 240 4.78 -20.21 -8.95
C SER A 240 4.29 -21.15 -10.07
N GLU A 241 4.08 -20.62 -11.27
CA GLU A 241 3.61 -21.38 -12.43
C GLU A 241 4.72 -22.04 -13.22
N LEU A 242 5.96 -21.51 -13.15
CA LEU A 242 7.09 -21.94 -13.97
C LEU A 242 7.35 -23.46 -13.94
N PRO A 243 7.19 -24.20 -12.82
CA PRO A 243 7.34 -25.65 -12.82
C PRO A 243 6.40 -26.38 -13.80
N ASN A 244 5.21 -25.83 -14.05
CA ASN A 244 4.18 -26.41 -14.91
C ASN A 244 4.09 -25.75 -16.29
N LEU A 245 4.70 -24.56 -16.43
CA LEU A 245 4.61 -23.75 -17.63
C LEU A 245 5.25 -24.40 -18.88
N PRO A 246 6.38 -25.14 -18.81
CA PRO A 246 6.92 -25.86 -19.97
C PRO A 246 5.92 -26.82 -20.61
N ASN A 247 5.03 -27.45 -19.84
CA ASN A 247 4.00 -28.35 -20.37
C ASN A 247 2.98 -27.63 -21.25
N ALA A 248 2.87 -26.30 -21.12
CA ALA A 248 2.03 -25.43 -21.93
C ALA A 248 2.64 -25.11 -23.31
N VAL A 249 3.95 -25.27 -23.45
CA VAL A 249 4.69 -24.87 -24.64
C VAL A 249 4.41 -25.91 -25.73
N GLU A 250 3.72 -25.53 -26.81
CA GLU A 250 3.40 -26.47 -27.90
C GLU A 250 4.64 -27.01 -28.62
N ASN A 251 5.68 -26.18 -28.76
CA ASN A 251 6.94 -26.56 -29.38
C ASN A 251 7.74 -27.52 -28.47
N GLU A 252 7.84 -28.79 -28.87
CA GLU A 252 8.53 -29.84 -28.10
C GLU A 252 10.03 -29.58 -27.94
N GLU A 253 10.68 -28.99 -28.94
CA GLU A 253 12.11 -28.65 -28.87
C GLU A 253 12.36 -27.54 -27.85
N LEU A 254 11.52 -26.50 -27.86
CA LEU A 254 11.58 -25.41 -26.87
C LEU A 254 11.30 -25.94 -25.46
N ARG A 255 10.29 -26.81 -25.31
CA ARG A 255 9.97 -27.47 -24.03
C ARG A 255 11.18 -28.26 -23.51
N LEU A 256 11.80 -29.06 -24.35
CA LEU A 256 13.00 -29.84 -24.00
C LEU A 256 14.17 -28.91 -23.62
N ALA A 257 14.41 -27.86 -24.39
CA ALA A 257 15.48 -26.89 -24.13
C ALA A 257 15.30 -26.17 -22.79
N VAL A 258 14.07 -25.73 -22.48
CA VAL A 258 13.74 -25.10 -21.19
C VAL A 258 13.96 -26.07 -20.03
N ASN A 259 13.44 -27.29 -20.12
CA ASN A 259 13.59 -28.30 -19.07
C ASN A 259 15.07 -28.65 -18.82
N ASN A 260 15.84 -28.85 -19.90
CA ASN A 260 17.28 -29.11 -19.78
C ASN A 260 18.02 -27.93 -19.12
N TYR A 261 17.66 -26.70 -19.45
CA TYR A 261 18.27 -25.51 -18.86
C TYR A 261 17.96 -25.38 -17.37
N ILE A 262 16.69 -25.54 -16.97
CA ILE A 262 16.29 -25.52 -15.55
C ILE A 262 17.04 -26.61 -14.79
N ASN A 263 17.04 -27.85 -15.29
CA ASN A 263 17.72 -28.98 -14.65
C ASN A 263 19.24 -28.77 -14.56
N SER A 264 19.87 -28.12 -15.55
CA SER A 264 21.31 -27.85 -15.53
C SER A 264 21.73 -26.81 -14.48
N LEU A 265 20.81 -25.95 -14.05
CA LEU A 265 21.07 -24.89 -13.09
C LEU A 265 20.57 -25.21 -11.68
N MET A 266 19.62 -26.14 -11.55
CA MET A 266 19.00 -26.47 -10.27
C MET A 266 19.97 -27.24 -9.38
N PRO A 267 20.25 -26.77 -8.14
CA PRO A 267 20.99 -27.56 -7.16
C PRO A 267 20.23 -28.83 -6.74
N ASP A 268 20.93 -29.82 -6.19
CA ASP A 268 20.35 -31.07 -5.72
C ASP A 268 19.38 -30.88 -4.53
N ASP A 269 19.66 -29.92 -3.64
CA ASP A 269 18.78 -29.54 -2.52
C ASP A 269 18.50 -28.01 -2.54
N PRO A 270 17.60 -27.56 -3.42
CA PRO A 270 17.45 -26.14 -3.72
C PRO A 270 16.62 -25.42 -2.65
N VAL A 271 17.18 -24.37 -2.05
CA VAL A 271 16.41 -23.45 -1.21
C VAL A 271 15.60 -22.46 -2.05
N ALA A 272 14.68 -21.71 -1.43
CA ALA A 272 13.79 -20.80 -2.15
C ALA A 272 14.54 -19.72 -2.97
N SER A 273 15.68 -19.24 -2.47
CA SER A 273 16.52 -18.28 -3.21
C SER A 273 17.14 -18.88 -4.46
N ASP A 274 17.53 -20.16 -4.42
CA ASP A 274 18.14 -20.84 -5.57
C ASP A 274 17.10 -20.99 -6.69
N LYS A 275 15.90 -21.47 -6.34
CA LYS A 275 14.79 -21.59 -7.29
C LYS A 275 14.49 -20.25 -7.97
N LYS A 276 14.39 -19.18 -7.18
CA LYS A 276 14.15 -17.82 -7.69
C LYS A 276 15.21 -17.39 -8.71
N GLU A 277 16.49 -17.63 -8.40
CA GLU A 277 17.60 -17.27 -9.30
C GLU A 277 17.56 -18.09 -10.60
N VAL A 278 17.34 -19.40 -10.52
CA VAL A 278 17.20 -20.28 -11.70
C VAL A 278 16.05 -19.81 -12.59
N TYR A 279 14.91 -19.45 -11.99
CA TYR A 279 13.72 -19.02 -12.69
C TYR A 279 13.91 -17.66 -13.37
N LEU A 280 14.57 -16.71 -12.71
CA LEU A 280 14.93 -15.42 -13.29
C LEU A 280 15.87 -15.59 -14.50
N ARG A 281 16.87 -16.47 -14.40
CA ARG A 281 17.77 -16.80 -15.52
C ARG A 281 17.02 -17.46 -16.67
N THR A 282 16.08 -18.36 -16.36
CA THR A 282 15.26 -19.04 -17.35
C THR A 282 14.37 -18.04 -18.11
N ALA A 283 13.70 -17.12 -17.40
CA ALA A 283 12.88 -16.06 -18.01
C ALA A 283 13.71 -15.15 -18.94
N LYS A 284 14.94 -14.81 -18.55
CA LYS A 284 15.87 -14.02 -19.37
C LYS A 284 16.35 -14.77 -20.61
N LYS A 285 16.55 -16.08 -20.49
CA LYS A 285 17.09 -16.93 -21.56
C LYS A 285 16.03 -17.34 -22.58
N PHE A 286 14.79 -17.53 -22.14
CA PHE A 286 13.64 -17.95 -22.96
C PHE A 286 12.48 -16.95 -22.83
N PRO A 287 12.54 -15.78 -23.47
CA PRO A 287 11.45 -14.79 -23.45
C PRO A 287 10.11 -15.34 -23.98
N GLU A 288 10.15 -16.35 -24.86
CA GLU A 288 8.98 -17.04 -25.40
C GLU A 288 8.16 -17.72 -24.30
N LEU A 289 8.83 -18.21 -23.24
CA LEU A 289 8.17 -18.81 -22.08
C LEU A 289 7.39 -17.76 -21.28
N VAL A 290 7.91 -16.54 -21.22
CA VAL A 290 7.20 -15.39 -20.61
C VAL A 290 5.95 -15.05 -21.44
N ASP A 291 6.04 -15.12 -22.77
CA ASP A 291 4.88 -14.87 -23.65
C ASP A 291 3.79 -15.94 -23.50
N VAL A 292 4.17 -17.22 -23.33
CA VAL A 292 3.22 -18.30 -23.00
C VAL A 292 2.51 -18.06 -21.67
N TYR A 293 3.25 -17.60 -20.65
CA TYR A 293 2.66 -17.22 -19.37
C TYR A 293 1.68 -16.06 -19.52
N ILE A 294 2.11 -14.97 -20.16
CA ILE A 294 1.26 -13.79 -20.38
C ILE A 294 0.00 -14.20 -21.14
N ARG A 295 0.11 -15.05 -22.16
CA ARG A 295 -1.05 -15.52 -22.91
C ARG A 295 -2.07 -16.24 -22.02
N ARG A 296 -1.63 -17.07 -21.07
CA ARG A 296 -2.51 -17.71 -20.08
C ARG A 296 -3.19 -16.69 -19.17
N GLN A 297 -2.48 -15.65 -18.76
CA GLN A 297 -3.06 -14.56 -17.95
C GLN A 297 -4.12 -13.79 -18.73
N GLU A 298 -3.89 -13.53 -20.02
CA GLU A 298 -4.88 -12.92 -20.91
C GLU A 298 -6.12 -13.80 -21.09
N ASP A 299 -5.95 -15.11 -21.29
CA ASP A 299 -7.07 -16.05 -21.45
C ASP A 299 -7.92 -16.19 -20.15
N SER A 300 -7.40 -15.70 -19.02
CA SER A 300 -8.09 -15.65 -17.72
C SER A 300 -8.40 -14.22 -17.25
N GLY A 301 -8.43 -13.24 -18.17
CA GLY A 301 -8.60 -11.82 -17.85
C GLY A 301 -9.87 -11.48 -17.04
N GLU A 302 -11.01 -12.13 -17.30
CA GLU A 302 -12.22 -11.95 -16.49
C GLU A 302 -12.00 -12.29 -15.00
N GLN A 303 -11.17 -13.31 -14.72
CA GLN A 303 -10.81 -13.68 -13.36
C GLN A 303 -9.96 -12.60 -12.71
N ALA A 304 -9.06 -11.95 -13.47
CA ALA A 304 -8.27 -10.82 -13.01
C ALA A 304 -9.16 -9.69 -12.49
N VAL A 305 -10.16 -9.30 -13.30
CA VAL A 305 -11.11 -8.24 -12.95
C VAL A 305 -11.88 -8.61 -11.68
N HIS A 306 -12.46 -9.80 -11.62
CA HIS A 306 -13.26 -10.22 -10.46
C HIS A 306 -12.43 -10.33 -9.17
N GLN A 307 -11.22 -10.90 -9.24
CA GLN A 307 -10.34 -11.03 -8.08
C GLN A 307 -9.84 -9.66 -7.60
N SER A 308 -9.41 -8.79 -8.51
CA SER A 308 -8.95 -7.44 -8.18
C SER A 308 -10.07 -6.62 -7.54
N LEU A 309 -11.29 -6.66 -8.09
CA LEU A 309 -12.45 -5.98 -7.47
C LEU A 309 -12.74 -6.49 -6.06
N SER A 310 -12.72 -7.81 -5.82
CA SER A 310 -12.94 -8.35 -4.48
C SER A 310 -11.85 -7.92 -3.49
N ARG A 311 -10.58 -7.88 -3.92
CA ARG A 311 -9.44 -7.45 -3.09
C ARG A 311 -9.48 -5.95 -2.80
N VAL A 312 -9.87 -5.14 -3.79
CA VAL A 312 -10.09 -3.71 -3.62
C VAL A 312 -11.25 -3.46 -2.67
N GLN A 313 -12.33 -4.23 -2.76
CA GLN A 313 -13.47 -4.10 -1.85
C GLN A 313 -13.09 -4.42 -0.41
N TYR A 314 -12.27 -5.46 -0.17
CA TYR A 314 -11.69 -5.72 1.16
C TYR A 314 -10.92 -4.49 1.68
N ALA A 315 -10.03 -3.90 0.86
CA ALA A 315 -9.26 -2.73 1.26
C ALA A 315 -10.15 -1.51 1.55
N LYS A 316 -11.21 -1.28 0.74
CA LYS A 316 -12.20 -0.22 0.96
C LYS A 316 -13.01 -0.45 2.23
N ASP A 317 -13.41 -1.69 2.52
CA ASP A 317 -14.16 -2.01 3.73
C ASP A 317 -13.30 -1.72 4.97
N ILE A 318 -12.06 -2.22 5.02
CA ILE A 318 -11.17 -2.05 6.18
C ILE A 318 -10.63 -0.62 6.31
N PHE A 319 -9.95 -0.10 5.30
CA PHE A 319 -9.16 1.14 5.39
C PHE A 319 -9.94 2.40 5.04
N THR A 320 -11.17 2.27 4.53
CA THR A 320 -12.01 3.42 4.23
C THR A 320 -13.27 3.39 5.09
N GLY A 321 -14.10 2.36 4.97
CA GLY A 321 -15.38 2.32 5.69
C GLY A 321 -15.24 2.12 7.18
N ASN A 322 -14.75 0.96 7.58
CA ASN A 322 -14.59 0.60 8.98
C ASN A 322 -13.72 1.61 9.74
N ALA A 323 -12.63 2.07 9.14
CA ALA A 323 -11.77 3.08 9.71
C ALA A 323 -12.50 4.42 9.91
N LYS A 324 -13.23 4.91 8.90
CA LYS A 324 -14.04 6.14 9.01
C LYS A 324 -15.14 6.02 10.05
N ASP A 325 -15.82 4.88 10.11
CA ASP A 325 -16.85 4.61 11.11
C ASP A 325 -16.24 4.59 12.52
N ALA A 326 -15.09 3.93 12.70
CA ALA A 326 -14.36 3.93 13.97
C ALA A 326 -13.96 5.36 14.39
N ILE A 327 -13.42 6.17 13.48
CA ILE A 327 -13.08 7.58 13.74
C ILE A 327 -14.31 8.37 14.17
N ASN A 328 -15.42 8.24 13.45
CA ASN A 328 -16.66 8.93 13.78
C ASN A 328 -17.18 8.54 15.16
N ARG A 329 -17.22 7.24 15.47
CA ARG A 329 -17.69 6.71 16.75
C ARG A 329 -16.78 7.14 17.89
N LEU A 330 -15.46 6.97 17.75
CA LEU A 330 -14.48 7.45 18.74
C LEU A 330 -14.60 8.96 18.97
N SER A 331 -14.92 9.75 17.94
CA SER A 331 -15.12 11.19 18.06
C SER A 331 -16.41 11.61 18.76
N HIS A 332 -17.49 10.82 18.67
CA HIS A 332 -18.80 11.21 19.18
C HIS A 332 -19.22 10.48 20.46
N GLU A 333 -18.71 9.26 20.66
CA GLU A 333 -19.06 8.36 21.77
C GLU A 333 -18.00 8.38 22.88
N THR A 334 -16.81 8.92 22.64
CA THR A 334 -15.68 8.86 23.58
C THR A 334 -14.88 10.16 23.65
N ASN A 335 -13.95 10.23 24.61
CA ASN A 335 -12.99 11.34 24.73
C ASN A 335 -11.64 11.02 24.04
N PHE A 336 -11.62 10.15 23.03
CA PHE A 336 -10.39 9.73 22.37
C PHE A 336 -9.63 10.89 21.71
N TYR A 337 -10.34 11.75 20.96
CA TYR A 337 -9.77 12.93 20.31
C TYR A 337 -9.92 14.22 21.13
N ALA A 338 -10.41 14.14 22.37
CA ALA A 338 -10.52 15.30 23.24
C ALA A 338 -9.13 15.81 23.63
N ASP A 339 -8.95 17.12 23.66
CA ASP A 339 -7.78 17.73 24.26
C ASP A 339 -7.88 17.57 25.79
N THR A 340 -6.91 16.87 26.36
CA THR A 340 -6.89 16.54 27.80
C THR A 340 -5.64 17.13 28.45
N PRO A 341 -5.70 18.40 28.89
CA PRO A 341 -4.59 19.03 29.61
C PRO A 341 -4.27 18.36 30.96
N GLN A 342 -5.06 17.36 31.38
CA GLN A 342 -4.85 16.64 32.63
C GLN A 342 -3.76 15.56 32.55
N SER A 343 -3.41 15.06 31.35
CA SER A 343 -2.30 14.10 31.20
C SER A 343 -0.99 14.80 31.60
N GLN A 344 -0.21 14.19 32.50
CA GLN A 344 1.02 14.79 33.04
C GLN A 344 2.27 14.39 32.23
N SER A 345 2.16 13.38 31.37
CA SER A 345 3.23 12.90 30.48
C SER A 345 2.69 12.31 29.17
N SER A 346 3.56 12.20 28.17
CA SER A 346 3.24 11.55 26.89
C SER A 346 2.86 10.08 27.06
N PHE A 347 3.37 9.44 28.12
CA PHE A 347 3.06 8.06 28.45
C PHE A 347 1.64 7.91 29.00
N GLU A 348 1.26 8.77 29.93
CA GLU A 348 -0.12 8.81 30.45
C GLU A 348 -1.13 9.08 29.34
N GLU A 349 -0.81 9.99 28.42
CA GLU A 349 -1.66 10.26 27.26
C GLU A 349 -1.76 9.06 26.31
N ALA A 350 -0.65 8.39 26.03
CA ALA A 350 -0.63 7.18 25.21
C ALA A 350 -1.47 6.06 25.85
N ILE A 351 -1.25 5.78 27.13
CA ILE A 351 -2.00 4.81 27.93
C ILE A 351 -3.50 5.14 27.95
N ARG A 352 -3.86 6.41 28.18
CA ARG A 352 -5.26 6.87 28.18
C ARG A 352 -5.94 6.55 26.85
N ARG A 353 -5.31 6.93 25.72
CA ARG A 353 -5.88 6.65 24.39
C ARG A 353 -5.97 5.16 24.12
N VAL A 354 -4.97 4.36 24.48
CA VAL A 354 -4.99 2.90 24.31
C VAL A 354 -6.10 2.27 25.15
N HIS A 355 -6.35 2.73 26.38
CA HIS A 355 -7.45 2.20 27.20
C HIS A 355 -8.83 2.56 26.66
N ILE A 356 -9.01 3.78 26.14
CA ILE A 356 -10.24 4.16 25.44
C ILE A 356 -10.43 3.27 24.20
N LEU A 357 -9.37 3.05 23.43
CA LEU A 357 -9.39 2.18 22.26
C LEU A 357 -9.70 0.73 22.63
N LYS A 358 -9.13 0.22 23.73
CA LYS A 358 -9.42 -1.12 24.27
C LYS A 358 -10.90 -1.26 24.60
N SER A 359 -11.48 -0.34 25.38
CA SER A 359 -12.90 -0.41 25.71
C SER A 359 -13.81 -0.21 24.48
N PHE A 360 -13.41 0.65 23.54
CA PHE A 360 -14.12 0.78 22.27
C PHE A 360 -14.15 -0.55 21.50
N ILE A 361 -13.00 -1.21 21.39
CA ILE A 361 -12.85 -2.49 20.68
C ILE A 361 -13.61 -3.61 21.41
N GLU A 362 -13.44 -3.71 22.73
CA GLU A 362 -13.90 -4.86 23.52
C GLU A 362 -15.37 -4.77 23.91
N ASP A 363 -15.84 -3.56 24.25
CA ASP A 363 -17.15 -3.36 24.89
C ASP A 363 -18.16 -2.65 23.98
N ASN A 364 -17.68 -1.97 22.93
CA ASN A 364 -18.51 -1.09 22.10
C ASN A 364 -18.48 -1.50 20.61
N ASP A 365 -18.39 -2.80 20.31
CA ASP A 365 -18.39 -3.31 18.93
C ASP A 365 -17.25 -2.77 18.04
N GLY A 366 -16.22 -2.16 18.61
CA GLY A 366 -15.09 -1.61 17.85
C GLY A 366 -14.27 -2.69 17.16
N TYR A 367 -14.29 -3.95 17.65
CA TYR A 367 -13.65 -5.09 16.99
C TYR A 367 -14.09 -5.29 15.54
N LYS A 368 -15.31 -4.85 15.18
CA LYS A 368 -15.84 -4.97 13.80
C LYS A 368 -14.97 -4.25 12.78
N CYS A 369 -14.17 -3.26 13.20
CA CYS A 369 -13.30 -2.54 12.27
C CYS A 369 -12.22 -3.43 11.64
N PHE A 370 -11.89 -4.55 12.27
CA PHE A 370 -10.90 -5.52 11.81
C PHE A 370 -11.41 -6.49 10.75
N PHE A 371 -12.71 -6.49 10.43
CA PHE A 371 -13.35 -7.49 9.56
C PHE A 371 -14.05 -6.81 8.39
N ASP A 372 -13.88 -7.35 7.18
CA ASP A 372 -14.64 -6.90 6.02
C ASP A 372 -16.11 -7.38 6.08
N ARG A 373 -16.91 -7.01 5.07
CA ARG A 373 -18.33 -7.41 5.01
C ARG A 373 -18.54 -8.92 4.85
N LYS A 374 -17.51 -9.67 4.47
CA LYS A 374 -17.52 -11.14 4.34
C LYS A 374 -17.02 -11.83 5.61
N GLY A 375 -16.65 -11.07 6.65
CA GLY A 375 -16.08 -11.61 7.89
C GLY A 375 -14.60 -11.97 7.79
N ILE A 376 -13.90 -11.55 6.74
CA ILE A 376 -12.47 -11.73 6.56
C ILE A 376 -11.76 -10.68 7.41
N ARG A 377 -10.90 -11.13 8.34
CA ARG A 377 -10.14 -10.27 9.23
C ARG A 377 -8.83 -9.77 8.62
N ILE A 378 -8.30 -8.68 9.17
CA ILE A 378 -6.91 -8.26 8.95
C ILE A 378 -5.92 -9.41 9.18
N HIS A 379 -4.98 -9.54 8.25
CA HIS A 379 -4.13 -10.74 8.17
C HIS A 379 -2.75 -10.58 8.81
N ASN A 380 -2.22 -9.35 8.82
CA ASN A 380 -0.84 -9.09 9.20
C ASN A 380 -0.68 -7.75 9.95
N GLU A 381 0.50 -7.55 10.54
CA GLU A 381 0.80 -6.34 11.32
C GLU A 381 0.79 -5.08 10.46
N ASP A 382 1.12 -5.15 9.17
CA ASP A 382 1.10 -3.98 8.30
C ASP A 382 -0.30 -3.42 8.11
N GLU A 383 -1.31 -4.28 7.97
CA GLU A 383 -2.72 -3.90 7.91
C GLU A 383 -3.20 -3.33 9.24
N LEU A 384 -2.87 -3.99 10.36
CA LEU A 384 -3.20 -3.51 11.71
C LEU A 384 -2.66 -2.10 11.96
N GLN A 385 -1.37 -1.91 11.73
CA GLN A 385 -0.69 -0.63 11.93
C GLN A 385 -1.25 0.44 11.03
N ARG A 386 -1.59 0.11 9.78
CA ARG A 386 -2.21 1.08 8.86
C ARG A 386 -3.60 1.51 9.33
N LEU A 387 -4.44 0.56 9.74
CA LEU A 387 -5.76 0.86 10.30
C LEU A 387 -5.65 1.79 11.50
N PHE A 388 -4.75 1.49 12.45
CA PHE A 388 -4.53 2.38 13.59
C PHE A 388 -3.93 3.72 13.19
N LYS A 389 -3.15 3.83 12.12
CA LYS A 389 -2.65 5.15 11.66
C LYS A 389 -3.76 6.06 11.16
N LEU A 390 -4.79 5.48 10.55
CA LEU A 390 -5.99 6.22 10.15
C LEU A 390 -6.82 6.63 11.38
N ILE A 391 -6.90 5.78 12.39
CA ILE A 391 -7.67 6.03 13.60
C ILE A 391 -6.94 7.01 14.54
N TRP A 392 -5.64 6.87 14.76
CA TRP A 392 -4.93 7.57 15.84
C TRP A 392 -4.47 8.99 15.51
N VAL A 393 -4.98 9.55 14.42
CA VAL A 393 -4.67 10.92 13.97
C VAL A 393 -4.95 11.91 15.10
N ALA A 394 -3.97 12.76 15.40
CA ALA A 394 -4.15 13.80 16.39
C ALA A 394 -5.14 14.85 15.88
N ASN A 395 -6.13 15.21 16.70
CA ASN A 395 -6.70 16.54 16.63
C ASN A 395 -5.94 17.47 17.58
N LYS A 396 -6.12 18.80 17.46
CA LYS A 396 -5.48 19.83 18.30
C LYS A 396 -5.42 19.40 19.77
N SER A 397 -4.27 18.84 20.17
CA SER A 397 -4.01 18.21 21.46
C SER A 397 -2.73 18.82 21.99
N HIS A 398 -2.63 18.97 23.31
CA HIS A 398 -1.39 19.36 23.96
C HIS A 398 -0.21 18.43 23.63
N TYR A 399 -0.50 17.15 23.37
CA TYR A 399 0.47 16.15 22.90
C TYR A 399 0.40 15.98 21.39
N ASP A 400 1.57 15.99 20.76
CA ASP A 400 1.73 15.67 19.36
C ASP A 400 1.80 14.14 19.18
N VAL A 401 1.05 13.61 18.20
CA VAL A 401 1.00 12.16 17.91
C VAL A 401 1.41 11.98 16.47
N ASN A 402 2.66 11.56 16.29
CA ASN A 402 3.25 11.41 14.97
C ASN A 402 3.44 9.94 14.61
N PRO A 403 2.99 9.53 13.42
CA PRO A 403 3.42 8.27 12.84
C PRO A 403 4.88 8.44 12.36
N GLU A 404 5.79 7.93 13.19
CA GLU A 404 7.24 7.74 13.05
C GLU A 404 8.14 8.88 12.50
N THR A 405 8.96 9.43 13.40
CA THR A 405 10.22 10.14 13.16
C THR A 405 11.41 9.19 13.37
N ASN A 406 12.23 8.97 12.34
CA ASN A 406 13.39 8.07 12.40
C ASN A 406 14.52 8.67 13.27
N HIS A 407 14.69 8.16 14.49
CA HIS A 407 15.73 8.61 15.45
C HIS A 407 16.82 7.55 15.71
N GLY A 408 17.10 6.68 14.73
CA GLY A 408 18.29 5.81 14.74
C GLY A 408 18.20 4.50 15.52
N ARG A 409 17.03 4.14 16.07
CA ARG A 409 16.78 2.83 16.75
C ARG A 409 15.79 1.92 16.03
N GLY A 410 15.43 2.26 14.79
CA GLY A 410 14.45 1.54 13.99
C GLY A 410 13.05 2.17 14.04
N PRO A 411 12.16 1.70 13.15
CA PRO A 411 10.81 2.21 13.02
C PRO A 411 9.91 1.84 14.22
N VAL A 412 9.18 2.82 14.78
CA VAL A 412 8.13 2.67 15.81
C VAL A 412 6.80 3.18 15.24
N ASP A 413 5.70 2.44 15.46
CA ASP A 413 4.40 2.75 14.86
C ASP A 413 3.91 4.18 15.14
N PHE A 414 4.05 4.65 16.39
CA PHE A 414 3.68 6.01 16.81
C PHE A 414 4.64 6.58 17.86
N VAL A 415 4.77 7.90 17.85
CA VAL A 415 5.39 8.68 18.92
C VAL A 415 4.37 9.67 19.46
N VAL A 416 4.04 9.56 20.74
CA VAL A 416 3.31 10.58 21.50
C VAL A 416 4.35 11.45 22.18
N SER A 417 4.25 12.78 22.05
CA SER A 417 5.28 13.68 22.59
C SER A 417 4.75 15.01 23.09
N PHE A 418 5.43 15.55 24.10
CA PHE A 418 5.31 16.93 24.56
C PHE A 418 6.69 17.59 24.54
N GLY A 419 6.99 18.26 23.42
CA GLY A 419 8.34 18.78 23.19
C GLY A 419 9.38 17.67 22.94
N SER A 420 10.67 18.00 23.05
CA SER A 420 11.76 17.07 22.73
C SER A 420 12.07 16.07 23.84
N GLU A 421 11.80 16.44 25.10
CA GLU A 421 12.21 15.70 26.30
C GLU A 421 11.20 14.61 26.72
N ASP A 422 9.91 14.81 26.46
CA ASP A 422 8.85 13.86 26.80
C ASP A 422 8.34 13.15 25.55
N LYS A 423 8.68 11.87 25.41
CA LYS A 423 8.34 11.02 24.26
C LYS A 423 8.01 9.60 24.69
N THR A 424 6.89 9.10 24.19
CA THR A 424 6.45 7.72 24.34
C THR A 424 6.30 7.06 22.98
N TYR A 425 6.94 5.91 22.84
CA TYR A 425 6.95 5.07 21.65
C TYR A 425 5.87 4.01 21.78
N VAL A 426 4.88 4.00 20.87
CA VAL A 426 3.80 3.01 20.88
C VAL A 426 3.94 2.07 19.69
N GLU A 427 3.90 0.76 19.96
CA GLU A 427 3.92 -0.29 18.94
C GLU A 427 2.67 -1.16 19.02
N PHE A 428 2.03 -1.41 17.87
CA PHE A 428 0.95 -2.37 17.75
C PHE A 428 1.49 -3.69 17.19
N LYS A 429 1.11 -4.80 17.84
CA LYS A 429 1.51 -6.15 17.48
C LYS A 429 0.31 -7.08 17.39
N LEU A 430 0.42 -8.06 16.50
CA LEU A 430 -0.51 -9.18 16.47
C LEU A 430 0.00 -10.31 17.34
N ALA A 431 -0.89 -10.91 18.13
CA ALA A 431 -0.59 -12.10 18.90
C ALA A 431 -0.11 -13.24 18.00
N SER A 432 -0.65 -13.38 16.78
CA SER A 432 -0.22 -14.37 15.78
C SER A 432 1.22 -14.21 15.30
N ASN A 433 1.90 -13.09 15.57
CA ASN A 433 3.28 -12.88 15.13
C ASN A 433 4.22 -13.93 15.75
N THR A 434 4.84 -14.74 14.89
CA THR A 434 5.77 -15.81 15.29
C THR A 434 7.04 -15.25 15.95
N LYS A 435 7.42 -14.01 15.64
CA LYS A 435 8.57 -13.31 16.23
C LYS A 435 8.25 -12.53 17.50
N LEU A 436 7.01 -12.56 17.98
CA LEU A 436 6.56 -11.77 19.15
C LEU A 436 7.44 -11.99 20.39
N ARG A 437 7.74 -13.25 20.73
CA ARG A 437 8.61 -13.60 21.87
C ARG A 437 9.99 -12.94 21.75
N ASN A 438 10.62 -13.06 20.59
CA ASN A 438 11.94 -12.48 20.35
C ASN A 438 11.90 -10.94 20.40
N ASN A 439 10.82 -10.33 19.89
CA ASN A 439 10.62 -8.88 19.95
C ASN A 439 10.43 -8.37 21.38
N LEU A 440 9.72 -9.12 22.23
CA LEU A 440 9.51 -8.78 23.65
C LEU A 440 10.79 -9.03 24.46
N SER A 441 11.47 -10.16 24.26
CA SER A 441 12.71 -10.49 24.97
C SER A 441 13.82 -9.46 24.75
N LYS A 442 14.04 -9.01 23.50
CA LYS A 442 14.99 -7.91 23.21
C LYS A 442 14.65 -6.63 23.95
N GLN A 443 13.37 -6.36 24.16
CA GLN A 443 12.93 -5.19 24.91
C GLN A 443 13.22 -5.35 26.40
N VAL A 444 13.03 -6.55 26.97
CA VAL A 444 13.43 -6.86 28.36
C VAL A 444 14.92 -6.67 28.57
N GLU A 445 15.76 -7.08 27.62
CA GLU A 445 17.20 -6.81 27.69
C GLU A 445 17.53 -5.31 27.70
N ILE A 446 16.75 -4.51 26.97
CA ILE A 446 16.86 -3.04 27.00
C ILE A 446 16.35 -2.50 28.35
N TYR A 447 15.25 -3.04 28.88
CA TYR A 447 14.66 -2.72 30.20
C TYR A 447 15.60 -3.00 31.37
N GLN A 448 16.46 -4.01 31.27
CA GLN A 448 17.44 -4.33 32.33
C GLN A 448 18.70 -3.46 32.26
N LYS A 449 19.03 -2.88 31.09
CA LYS A 449 20.24 -2.07 30.87
C LYS A 449 20.09 -0.59 31.19
N ALA A 450 18.86 -0.09 31.24
CA ALA A 450 18.52 1.25 31.69
C ALA A 450 17.62 1.10 32.93
N ASP A 451 17.71 2.00 33.92
CA ASP A 451 16.86 1.93 35.12
C ASP A 451 15.41 1.63 34.74
N ILE A 452 14.84 0.53 35.25
CA ILE A 452 13.52 0.00 34.86
C ILE A 452 12.42 1.08 34.92
N ALA A 453 12.52 2.01 35.89
CA ALA A 453 11.63 3.16 36.05
C ALA A 453 11.64 4.16 34.88
N SER A 454 12.73 4.22 34.10
CA SER A 454 12.91 5.15 32.97
C SER A 454 12.34 4.64 31.64
N LEU A 455 11.89 3.39 31.58
CA LEU A 455 11.39 2.74 30.37
C LEU A 455 9.92 2.32 30.44
N ASP A 456 9.39 2.01 31.63
CA ASP A 456 7.94 1.95 31.92
C ASP A 456 7.24 3.33 31.77
N THR A 457 7.98 4.35 31.36
CA THR A 457 7.49 5.72 31.05
C THR A 457 7.77 6.14 29.60
N LYS A 458 8.36 5.28 28.76
CA LYS A 458 8.80 5.65 27.40
C LYS A 458 8.35 4.72 26.29
N SER A 459 7.88 3.50 26.59
CA SER A 459 7.43 2.56 25.56
C SER A 459 6.14 1.84 25.95
N LEU A 460 5.21 1.75 25.02
CA LEU A 460 3.93 1.07 25.16
C LEU A 460 3.75 0.05 24.03
N LYS A 461 3.49 -1.20 24.38
CA LYS A 461 3.14 -2.26 23.43
C LYS A 461 1.68 -2.63 23.55
N VAL A 462 0.98 -2.57 22.42
CA VAL A 462 -0.42 -2.94 22.30
C VAL A 462 -0.48 -4.25 21.52
N ILE A 463 -0.90 -5.34 22.17
CA ILE A 463 -0.94 -6.67 21.57
C ILE A 463 -2.41 -7.05 21.34
N LEU A 464 -2.79 -7.21 20.07
CA LEU A 464 -4.13 -7.66 19.70
C LEU A 464 -4.16 -9.17 19.53
N PHE A 465 -5.20 -9.81 20.07
CA PHE A 465 -5.50 -11.23 19.87
C PHE A 465 -6.96 -11.40 19.39
N PHE A 466 -7.23 -12.49 18.68
CA PHE A 466 -8.51 -12.79 18.04
C PHE A 466 -9.13 -14.12 18.47
N ASP A 467 -8.41 -14.89 19.30
CA ASP A 467 -8.91 -16.11 19.91
C ASP A 467 -8.20 -16.43 21.24
N GLU A 468 -8.73 -17.45 21.91
CA GLU A 468 -8.26 -17.90 23.23
C GLU A 468 -6.87 -18.54 23.17
N ASP A 469 -6.49 -19.16 22.05
CA ASP A 469 -5.17 -19.79 21.90
C ASP A 469 -4.08 -18.72 21.76
N GLU A 470 -4.36 -17.66 20.99
CA GLU A 470 -3.54 -16.46 20.91
C GLU A 470 -3.39 -15.79 22.28
N TYR A 471 -4.49 -15.63 23.04
CA TYR A 471 -4.48 -15.08 24.39
C TYR A 471 -3.58 -15.87 25.35
N ARG A 472 -3.74 -17.21 25.39
CA ARG A 472 -2.94 -18.10 26.25
C ARG A 472 -1.48 -18.07 25.87
N ARG A 473 -1.17 -18.13 24.57
CA ARG A 473 0.21 -18.06 24.07
C ARG A 473 0.89 -16.75 24.49
N VAL A 474 0.21 -15.61 24.35
CA VAL A 474 0.77 -14.31 24.75
C VAL A 474 0.99 -14.27 26.27
N ASN A 475 0.02 -14.70 27.08
CA ASN A 475 0.20 -14.72 28.54
C ASN A 475 1.39 -15.59 28.98
N MET A 476 1.54 -16.78 28.40
CA MET A 476 2.69 -17.65 28.67
C MET A 476 4.02 -16.96 28.33
N ILE A 477 4.09 -16.28 27.17
CA ILE A 477 5.29 -15.49 26.81
C ILE A 477 5.56 -14.38 27.82
N LEU A 478 4.53 -13.66 28.27
CA LEU A 478 4.68 -12.56 29.23
C LEU A 478 5.11 -13.06 30.63
N GLU A 479 4.60 -14.21 31.06
CA GLU A 479 4.97 -14.87 32.32
C GLU A 479 6.42 -15.34 32.29
N GLU A 480 6.83 -16.06 31.24
CA GLU A 480 8.20 -16.56 31.08
C GLU A 480 9.23 -15.42 30.98
N LEU A 481 8.84 -14.26 30.45
CA LEU A 481 9.68 -13.07 30.37
C LEU A 481 9.60 -12.17 31.63
N GLY A 482 8.72 -12.48 32.59
CA GLY A 482 8.57 -11.71 33.83
C GLY A 482 7.95 -10.32 33.66
N ILE A 483 7.21 -10.07 32.56
CA ILE A 483 6.67 -8.74 32.19
C ILE A 483 5.14 -8.69 32.18
N LYS A 484 4.45 -9.72 32.68
CA LYS A 484 2.98 -9.80 32.72
C LYS A 484 2.31 -8.59 33.38
N ASN A 485 2.95 -8.01 34.41
CA ASN A 485 2.41 -6.87 35.17
C ASN A 485 3.05 -5.53 34.75
N SER A 486 3.74 -5.45 33.61
CA SER A 486 4.31 -4.19 33.13
C SER A 486 3.21 -3.24 32.68
N ASN A 487 3.29 -1.99 33.12
CA ASN A 487 2.38 -0.92 32.66
C ASN A 487 2.61 -0.56 31.17
N GLY A 488 3.75 -0.95 30.60
CA GLY A 488 4.09 -0.75 29.18
C GLY A 488 3.51 -1.79 28.23
N ILE A 489 2.63 -2.69 28.69
CA ILE A 489 2.01 -3.73 27.85
C ILE A 489 0.50 -3.73 28.06
N VAL A 490 -0.25 -3.59 26.98
CA VAL A 490 -1.72 -3.69 26.97
C VAL A 490 -2.14 -4.75 25.97
N MET A 491 -2.94 -5.71 26.41
CA MET A 491 -3.59 -6.69 25.55
C MET A 491 -5.00 -6.24 25.19
N ILE A 492 -5.39 -6.36 23.92
CA ILE A 492 -6.73 -6.02 23.42
C ILE A 492 -7.34 -7.24 22.72
N ASP A 493 -8.55 -7.60 23.15
CA ASP A 493 -9.37 -8.66 22.58
C ASP A 493 -10.18 -8.16 21.39
N GLY A 494 -9.70 -8.47 20.18
CA GLY A 494 -10.37 -8.20 18.91
C GLY A 494 -11.28 -9.33 18.43
N SER A 495 -11.53 -10.34 19.26
CA SER A 495 -12.30 -11.53 18.86
C SER A 495 -13.78 -11.21 18.59
N TYR A 496 -14.35 -11.87 17.59
CA TYR A 496 -15.79 -11.77 17.28
C TYR A 496 -16.65 -12.68 18.17
N ASN A 497 -16.16 -13.89 18.47
CA ASN A 497 -16.98 -15.00 18.97
C ASN A 497 -17.31 -14.95 20.47
N ASN A 498 -16.63 -14.10 21.24
CA ASN A 498 -16.77 -14.01 22.70
C ASN A 498 -17.51 -12.73 23.15
N LYS A 499 -18.07 -11.97 22.21
CA LYS A 499 -18.83 -10.74 22.49
C LYS A 499 -20.33 -11.05 22.47
N PRO A 500 -20.98 -11.27 23.64
CA PRO A 500 -22.40 -11.57 23.68
C PRO A 500 -23.23 -10.40 23.15
N SER A 501 -24.26 -10.69 22.35
CA SER A 501 -25.25 -9.67 21.97
C SER A 501 -25.95 -9.19 23.24
N GLY A 502 -26.15 -7.87 23.41
CA GLY A 502 -26.83 -7.29 24.57
C GLY A 502 -28.26 -7.80 24.82
N SER A 503 -28.85 -8.51 23.86
CA SER A 503 -30.13 -9.22 24.03
C SER A 503 -30.00 -10.62 24.65
N LYS A 504 -28.78 -11.09 24.94
CA LYS A 504 -28.45 -12.41 25.50
C LYS A 504 -27.47 -12.35 26.70
N ALA A 505 -27.16 -11.15 27.18
CA ALA A 505 -26.30 -10.92 28.34
C ALA A 505 -27.12 -10.80 29.63
#